data_AF-K2MWZ6-F1
#
_entry.id   AF-K2MWZ6-F1
#
_cell.length_a   1.000
_cell.length_b   1.000
_cell.length_c   1.000
_cell.angle_alpha   90.00
_cell.angle_beta   90.00
_cell.angle_gamma   90.00
#
_symmetry.space_group_name_H-M   'P 1'
#
loop_
_entity.id
_entity.type
_entity.pdbx_description
1 polymer ?
#
loop_
_entity_poly.entity_id
_entity_poly.type
_entity_poly.pdbx_seq_one_letter_code
_entity_poly.pdbx_strand_id
1 'polypeptide(L)'
;ILTSNWSPPSDSSPIIYGVCNEARGSPVTNYQEELNIGAPVTLLDCGACTLDAVCFAARTSSISGCECVCAAGGYGETCLPAAVPVGLGPFPLSDADDTEVRCVHGGSIGSVDDPDPGVRGLCFVNVTFTAAIVLDLSYFDAPQQTLNITLLQCVLMGLAVRGSGACVHVNVTSSMMDSAALDFRGDFGASSQILVVGSTLSTTSDHAIFFVDFFPGANSTLLLLDNSIEGNRYAVFFSDAVVVDGGGIIVRGNTLIATEEDEGVESSVYVYAVDVRNSGYFDVENNTMIAGNGVYLIG
;
A
#
# COMPACT_ATOMS: atom_id res chain seq x y z
N ILE A 1 -9.75 -36.81 33.89
CA ILE A 1 -9.74 -36.49 32.45
C ILE A 1 -11.02 -35.73 32.17
N LEU A 2 -10.93 -34.42 32.00
CA LEU A 2 -11.97 -33.54 31.48
C LEU A 2 -11.21 -32.38 30.82
N THR A 3 -10.84 -32.60 29.56
CA THR A 3 -10.29 -31.58 28.68
C THR A 3 -11.44 -30.69 28.24
N SER A 4 -11.58 -29.50 28.81
CA SER A 4 -12.40 -28.45 28.21
C SER A 4 -11.62 -27.89 27.03
N ASN A 5 -11.93 -28.37 25.82
CA ASN A 5 -11.58 -27.70 24.59
C ASN A 5 -12.27 -26.34 24.59
N TRP A 6 -11.52 -25.30 24.91
CA TRP A 6 -11.93 -23.94 24.63
C TRP A 6 -11.60 -23.68 23.17
N SER A 7 -12.56 -23.92 22.27
CA SER A 7 -12.50 -23.35 20.93
C SER A 7 -12.73 -21.84 21.08
N PRO A 8 -11.89 -20.96 20.48
CA PRO A 8 -12.23 -19.55 20.41
C PRO A 8 -13.54 -19.38 19.63
N PRO A 9 -14.40 -18.41 19.99
CA PRO A 9 -15.63 -18.17 19.25
C PRO A 9 -15.26 -17.80 17.81
N SER A 10 -15.93 -18.47 16.87
CA SER A 10 -15.79 -18.27 15.43
C SER A 10 -16.59 -17.05 14.96
N ASP A 11 -16.30 -15.90 15.57
CA ASP A 11 -16.80 -14.57 15.18
C ASP A 11 -15.69 -13.55 15.49
N SER A 12 -14.66 -13.54 14.65
CA SER A 12 -13.73 -12.42 14.55
C SER A 12 -14.03 -11.65 13.27
N SER A 13 -15.24 -11.09 13.15
CA SER A 13 -15.42 -9.97 12.22
C SER A 13 -14.49 -8.86 12.71
N PRO A 14 -13.47 -8.45 11.93
CA PRO A 14 -12.61 -7.36 12.36
C PRO A 14 -13.47 -6.11 12.59
N ILE A 15 -13.36 -5.50 13.76
CA ILE A 15 -14.09 -4.27 14.06
C ILE A 15 -13.38 -3.14 13.32
N ILE A 16 -13.96 -2.66 12.23
CA ILE A 16 -13.46 -1.47 11.53
C ILE A 16 -13.79 -0.25 12.40
N TYR A 17 -12.77 0.55 12.72
CA TYR A 17 -12.95 1.86 13.35
C TYR A 17 -12.75 2.94 12.30
N GLY A 18 -13.76 3.80 12.12
CA GLY A 18 -13.69 4.97 11.25
C GLY A 18 -13.73 6.25 12.09
N VAL A 19 -12.74 7.13 11.91
CA VAL A 19 -12.63 8.37 12.67
C VAL A 19 -12.36 9.51 11.70
N CYS A 20 -13.22 10.53 11.68
CA CYS A 20 -13.03 11.75 10.88
C CYS A 20 -12.78 11.56 9.38
N ASN A 21 -13.40 10.55 8.79
CA ASN A 21 -13.38 10.41 7.34
C ASN A 21 -14.49 11.25 6.70
N GLU A 22 -14.21 11.78 5.52
CA GLU A 22 -15.17 12.52 4.69
C GLU A 22 -15.36 11.82 3.33
N ALA A 23 -16.59 11.83 2.83
CA ALA A 23 -16.94 11.44 1.47
C ALA A 23 -17.73 12.58 0.82
N ARG A 24 -17.32 13.03 -0.36
CA ARG A 24 -17.92 14.20 -1.06
C ARG A 24 -18.01 15.46 -0.19
N GLY A 25 -17.01 15.68 0.67
CA GLY A 25 -16.94 16.85 1.57
C GLY A 25 -17.95 16.83 2.72
N SER A 26 -18.58 15.69 3.00
CA SER A 26 -19.44 15.47 4.18
C SER A 26 -18.84 14.37 5.07
N PRO A 27 -18.96 14.45 6.41
CA PRO A 27 -18.51 13.39 7.30
C PRO A 27 -19.19 12.06 6.95
N VAL A 28 -18.41 10.99 6.88
CA VAL A 28 -18.95 9.65 6.63
C VAL A 28 -19.69 9.17 7.87
N THR A 29 -21.00 8.95 7.72
CA THR A 29 -21.87 8.45 8.80
C THR A 29 -22.30 7.00 8.60
N ASN A 30 -22.15 6.48 7.39
CA ASN A 30 -22.42 5.08 7.08
C ASN A 30 -21.48 4.58 5.97
N TYR A 31 -20.41 3.88 6.33
CA TYR A 31 -19.46 3.35 5.35
C TYR A 31 -20.06 2.28 4.45
N GLN A 32 -21.13 1.60 4.88
CA GLN A 32 -21.80 0.61 4.05
C GLN A 32 -22.57 1.31 2.92
N GLU A 33 -23.41 2.30 3.22
CA GLU A 33 -24.20 2.98 2.20
C GLU A 33 -23.41 4.02 1.40
N GLU A 34 -22.46 4.70 2.04
CA GLU A 34 -21.72 5.79 1.42
C GLU A 34 -20.52 5.26 0.62
N LEU A 35 -19.92 4.15 1.04
CA LEU A 35 -18.64 3.63 0.52
C LEU A 35 -18.68 2.14 0.14
N ASN A 36 -19.82 1.46 0.25
CA ASN A 36 -20.00 0.04 -0.10
C ASN A 36 -19.01 -0.90 0.62
N ILE A 37 -18.65 -0.55 1.86
CA ILE A 37 -17.86 -1.41 2.74
C ILE A 37 -18.82 -2.35 3.46
N GLY A 38 -18.78 -3.64 3.14
CA GLY A 38 -19.79 -4.63 3.56
C GLY A 38 -19.79 -4.98 5.05
N ALA A 39 -18.91 -4.38 5.84
CA ALA A 39 -18.77 -4.67 7.27
C ALA A 39 -19.17 -3.51 8.18
N PRO A 40 -19.61 -3.82 9.41
CA PRO A 40 -20.01 -2.80 10.38
C PRO A 40 -18.80 -1.95 10.79
N VAL A 41 -18.82 -0.67 10.41
CA VAL A 41 -17.84 0.32 10.86
C VAL A 41 -18.32 1.00 12.13
N THR A 42 -17.52 0.90 13.20
CA THR A 42 -17.72 1.67 14.42
C THR A 42 -17.20 3.08 14.22
N LEU A 43 -18.12 4.05 14.18
CA LEU A 43 -17.78 5.46 14.14
C LEU A 43 -17.31 5.94 15.50
N LEU A 44 -16.17 6.63 15.53
CA LEU A 44 -15.74 7.40 16.69
C LEU A 44 -15.91 8.89 16.40
N ASP A 45 -16.30 9.64 17.43
CA ASP A 45 -16.45 11.08 17.33
C ASP A 45 -15.11 11.75 16.97
N CYS A 46 -15.18 12.75 16.12
CA CYS A 46 -14.06 13.63 15.87
C CYS A 46 -13.74 14.49 17.08
N GLY A 47 -12.46 14.57 17.45
CA GLY A 47 -11.99 15.46 18.51
C GLY A 47 -11.83 14.84 19.90
N ALA A 48 -11.77 13.51 20.02
CA ALA A 48 -11.26 12.84 21.21
C ALA A 48 -9.89 12.23 20.91
N CYS A 49 -8.82 12.84 21.41
CA CYS A 49 -7.51 12.20 21.34
C CYS A 49 -7.37 11.14 22.44
N THR A 50 -7.00 9.93 22.07
CA THR A 50 -6.36 8.99 22.99
C THR A 50 -4.89 9.41 23.16
N LEU A 51 -4.25 9.07 24.28
CA LEU A 51 -2.84 9.41 24.56
C LEU A 51 -1.83 8.81 23.54
N ASP A 52 -2.30 8.04 22.57
CA ASP A 52 -1.50 7.33 21.56
C ASP A 52 -1.50 8.10 20.24
N ALA A 53 -0.88 9.28 20.21
CA ALA A 53 -0.62 9.98 18.96
C ALA A 53 0.30 9.12 18.06
N VAL A 54 -0.18 8.72 16.88
CA VAL A 54 0.62 7.98 15.89
C VAL A 54 1.49 9.00 15.16
N CYS A 55 2.65 9.26 15.76
CA CYS A 55 3.66 10.14 15.20
C CYS A 55 4.63 9.36 14.33
N PHE A 56 5.00 9.89 13.16
CA PHE A 56 6.08 9.31 12.35
C PHE A 56 7.39 9.41 13.13
N ALA A 57 7.82 8.27 13.69
CA ALA A 57 8.85 8.24 14.73
C ALA A 57 10.15 8.90 14.26
N ALA A 58 10.57 8.66 13.02
CA ALA A 58 11.81 9.19 12.46
C ALA A 58 11.82 10.73 12.23
N ARG A 59 10.67 11.39 12.28
CA ARG A 59 10.55 12.86 12.18
C ARG A 59 9.86 13.47 13.39
N THR A 60 9.73 12.72 14.47
CA THR A 60 9.14 13.21 15.72
C THR A 60 10.26 13.55 16.69
N SER A 61 10.31 14.82 17.09
CA SER A 61 11.25 15.30 18.11
C SER A 61 10.72 15.08 19.52
N SER A 62 9.40 15.18 19.73
CA SER A 62 8.74 14.92 21.00
C SER A 62 7.22 14.79 20.80
N ILE A 63 6.50 14.40 21.85
CA ILE A 63 5.03 14.38 21.88
C ILE A 63 4.58 15.40 22.92
N SER A 64 3.63 16.27 22.55
CA SER A 64 3.06 17.29 23.44
C SER A 64 1.55 17.11 23.52
N GLY A 65 1.06 16.52 24.61
CA GLY A 65 -0.35 16.17 24.75
C GLY A 65 -0.72 15.05 23.76
N CYS A 66 -1.48 15.40 22.72
CA CYS A 66 -1.91 14.50 21.65
C CYS A 66 -1.35 14.88 20.28
N GLU A 67 -0.39 15.80 20.24
CA GLU A 67 0.23 16.29 19.01
C GLU A 67 1.69 15.84 18.92
N CYS A 68 2.11 15.53 17.70
CA CYS A 68 3.49 15.22 17.38
C CYS A 68 4.26 16.53 17.19
N VAL A 69 5.39 16.68 17.88
CA VAL A 69 6.29 17.81 17.69
C VAL A 69 7.37 17.39 16.72
N CYS A 70 7.42 18.01 15.55
CA CYS A 70 8.24 17.51 14.45
C CYS A 70 9.71 17.93 14.57
N ALA A 71 10.60 16.97 14.30
CA ALA A 71 12.01 17.22 14.04
C ALA A 71 12.19 17.91 12.67
N ALA A 72 13.40 18.40 12.40
CA ALA A 72 13.70 19.07 11.13
C ALA A 72 13.33 18.19 9.93
N GLY A 73 12.51 18.75 9.03
CA GLY A 73 12.00 18.06 7.83
C GLY A 73 10.71 17.26 8.02
N GLY A 74 10.11 17.22 9.22
CA GLY A 74 8.74 16.73 9.43
C GLY A 74 7.67 17.82 9.25
N TYR A 75 6.47 17.46 8.81
CA TYR A 75 5.31 18.34 8.61
C TYR A 75 4.00 17.70 9.05
N GLY A 76 2.98 18.53 9.26
CA GLY A 76 1.64 18.08 9.64
C GLY A 76 1.55 17.58 11.08
N GLU A 77 0.34 17.23 11.49
CA GLU A 77 0.04 16.86 12.89
C GLU A 77 0.66 15.53 13.33
N THR A 78 1.08 14.68 12.37
CA THR A 78 1.75 13.39 12.61
C THR A 78 3.24 13.40 12.22
N CYS A 79 3.81 14.57 11.93
CA CYS A 79 5.23 14.75 11.59
C CYS A 79 5.74 13.96 10.39
N LEU A 80 4.94 13.86 9.34
CA LEU A 80 5.29 13.19 8.11
C LEU A 80 6.52 13.84 7.41
N PRO A 81 7.38 13.08 6.72
CA PRO A 81 8.56 13.64 6.03
C PRO A 81 8.21 14.54 4.82
N ALA A 82 8.76 15.77 4.76
CA ALA A 82 8.72 16.76 3.64
C ALA A 82 9.21 16.16 2.31
N ALA A 83 8.51 16.19 1.15
CA ALA A 83 7.24 16.79 0.75
C ALA A 83 6.49 15.84 -0.21
N VAL A 84 5.15 15.80 -0.11
CA VAL A 84 4.28 15.40 -1.24
C VAL A 84 4.63 16.30 -2.43
N PRO A 85 4.73 15.79 -3.67
CA PRO A 85 4.86 16.63 -4.85
C PRO A 85 3.78 17.71 -4.84
N VAL A 86 4.20 18.99 -4.79
CA VAL A 86 3.32 20.14 -5.03
C VAL A 86 2.94 20.10 -6.50
N GLY A 87 1.97 19.27 -6.82
CA GLY A 87 1.65 18.88 -8.19
C GLY A 87 0.62 17.76 -8.33
N LEU A 88 -0.07 17.37 -7.25
CA LEU A 88 -1.36 16.73 -7.43
C LEU A 88 -2.27 17.83 -7.95
N GLY A 89 -2.60 17.76 -9.25
CA GLY A 89 -3.64 18.60 -9.84
C GLY A 89 -4.92 18.54 -9.01
N PRO A 90 -5.92 19.39 -9.31
CA PRO A 90 -7.17 19.39 -8.54
C PRO A 90 -7.63 17.95 -8.33
N PHE A 91 -7.82 17.58 -7.05
CA PHE A 91 -8.43 16.30 -6.67
C PHE A 91 -9.61 16.07 -7.61
N PRO A 92 -9.81 14.85 -8.14
CA PRO A 92 -11.00 14.59 -8.94
C PRO A 92 -12.20 14.92 -8.07
N LEU A 93 -12.81 16.07 -8.36
CA LEU A 93 -14.06 16.47 -7.76
C LEU A 93 -15.06 15.45 -8.31
N SER A 94 -15.61 14.65 -7.40
CA SER A 94 -16.66 13.68 -7.67
C SER A 94 -17.89 14.41 -8.20
N ASP A 95 -17.92 14.60 -9.51
CA ASP A 95 -19.05 15.17 -10.24
C ASP A 95 -19.18 14.45 -11.59
N ALA A 96 -19.60 13.18 -11.57
CA ALA A 96 -20.47 12.59 -12.60
C ALA A 96 -20.77 11.10 -12.33
N ASP A 97 -22.06 10.80 -12.16
CA ASP A 97 -22.68 9.46 -12.15
C ASP A 97 -22.18 8.43 -11.12
N ASP A 98 -23.10 7.57 -10.68
CA ASP A 98 -22.93 6.46 -9.72
C ASP A 98 -22.01 5.32 -10.24
N THR A 99 -21.11 5.63 -11.18
CA THR A 99 -20.22 4.70 -11.89
C THR A 99 -18.76 4.80 -11.46
N GLU A 100 -18.39 5.79 -10.64
CA GLU A 100 -17.01 6.05 -10.20
C GLU A 100 -16.70 5.44 -8.82
N VAL A 101 -15.44 5.02 -8.60
CA VAL A 101 -14.97 4.52 -7.29
C VAL A 101 -15.02 5.68 -6.29
N ARG A 102 -15.85 5.56 -5.25
CA ARG A 102 -15.98 6.58 -4.21
C ARG A 102 -14.72 6.59 -3.34
N CYS A 103 -14.13 7.76 -3.14
CA CYS A 103 -12.93 7.94 -2.33
C CYS A 103 -13.29 8.27 -0.88
N VAL A 104 -12.56 7.65 0.04
CA VAL A 104 -12.53 8.02 1.46
C VAL A 104 -11.44 9.05 1.66
N HIS A 105 -11.77 10.17 2.30
CA HIS A 105 -10.83 11.26 2.56
C HIS A 105 -10.53 11.42 4.05
N GLY A 106 -9.26 11.61 4.40
CA GLY A 106 -8.84 11.97 5.76
C GLY A 106 -8.89 10.80 6.74
N GLY A 107 -8.87 11.10 8.04
CA GLY A 107 -9.21 10.16 9.09
C GLY A 107 -8.28 8.95 9.28
N SER A 108 -8.78 7.95 10.01
CA SER A 108 -8.08 6.70 10.27
C SER A 108 -8.94 5.45 10.06
N ILE A 109 -8.34 4.36 9.59
CA ILE A 109 -8.98 3.06 9.34
C ILE A 109 -8.13 1.92 9.93
N GLY A 110 -8.76 1.01 10.70
CA GLY A 110 -8.07 -0.14 11.29
C GLY A 110 -8.15 -1.45 10.49
N SER A 111 -9.08 -1.56 9.55
CA SER A 111 -9.24 -2.74 8.68
C SER A 111 -10.07 -2.37 7.46
N VAL A 112 -9.93 -3.16 6.39
CA VAL A 112 -10.76 -3.08 5.18
C VAL A 112 -11.39 -4.46 4.99
N ASP A 113 -12.72 -4.52 5.05
CA ASP A 113 -13.47 -5.75 4.81
C ASP A 113 -13.87 -5.91 3.35
N ASP A 114 -14.50 -7.05 3.06
CA ASP A 114 -14.97 -7.43 1.74
C ASP A 114 -15.90 -6.35 1.14
N PRO A 115 -15.67 -5.95 -0.12
CA PRO A 115 -16.49 -4.97 -0.79
C PRO A 115 -17.86 -5.57 -1.16
N ASP A 116 -18.90 -4.74 -1.21
CA ASP A 116 -20.21 -5.19 -1.66
C ASP A 116 -20.18 -5.70 -3.13
N PRO A 117 -21.09 -6.61 -3.53
CA PRO A 117 -21.16 -7.08 -4.90
C PRO A 117 -21.28 -5.94 -5.93
N GLY A 118 -20.46 -6.00 -6.98
CA GLY A 118 -20.43 -4.98 -8.04
C GLY A 118 -19.55 -3.76 -7.78
N VAL A 119 -18.87 -3.69 -6.63
CA VAL A 119 -17.82 -2.69 -6.37
C VAL A 119 -16.64 -2.90 -7.31
N ARG A 120 -16.20 -1.81 -7.95
CA ARG A 120 -15.21 -1.81 -9.05
C ARG A 120 -13.82 -1.38 -8.61
N GLY A 121 -13.59 -1.22 -7.31
CA GLY A 121 -12.37 -0.67 -6.79
C GLY A 121 -12.51 -0.04 -5.42
N LEU A 122 -11.39 0.42 -4.87
CA LEU A 122 -11.30 1.13 -3.60
C LEU A 122 -10.46 2.40 -3.80
N CYS A 123 -10.82 3.49 -3.12
CA CYS A 123 -10.06 4.73 -3.17
C CYS A 123 -9.91 5.34 -1.78
N PHE A 124 -8.68 5.63 -1.39
CA PHE A 124 -8.32 6.23 -0.11
C PHE A 124 -7.39 7.43 -0.36
N VAL A 125 -7.70 8.56 0.26
CA VAL A 125 -7.00 9.82 0.09
C VAL A 125 -6.71 10.42 1.47
N ASN A 126 -5.44 10.61 1.82
CA ASN A 126 -5.05 11.18 3.12
C ASN A 126 -5.56 10.36 4.33
N VAL A 127 -5.69 9.05 4.17
CA VAL A 127 -6.18 8.13 5.22
C VAL A 127 -5.00 7.54 5.99
N THR A 128 -5.14 7.45 7.31
CA THR A 128 -4.17 6.77 8.19
C THR A 128 -4.63 5.36 8.53
N PHE A 129 -3.90 4.34 8.07
CA PHE A 129 -4.18 2.95 8.40
C PHE A 129 -3.49 2.57 9.71
N THR A 130 -4.26 2.19 10.73
CA THR A 130 -3.75 1.88 12.07
C THR A 130 -3.37 0.41 12.26
N ALA A 131 -3.62 -0.43 11.25
CA ALA A 131 -3.14 -1.81 11.17
C ALA A 131 -2.72 -2.16 9.75
N ALA A 132 -1.97 -3.25 9.59
CA ALA A 132 -1.62 -3.79 8.28
C ALA A 132 -2.88 -4.28 7.55
N ILE A 133 -3.03 -3.90 6.29
CA ILE A 133 -4.21 -4.21 5.47
C ILE A 133 -3.88 -5.31 4.48
N VAL A 134 -4.79 -6.26 4.32
CA VAL A 134 -4.74 -7.27 3.25
C VAL A 134 -5.91 -7.01 2.32
N LEU A 135 -5.62 -6.66 1.06
CA LEU A 135 -6.59 -6.54 -0.02
C LEU A 135 -6.56 -7.83 -0.82
N ASP A 136 -7.51 -8.72 -0.53
CA ASP A 136 -7.67 -9.96 -1.27
C ASP A 136 -8.67 -9.76 -2.42
N LEU A 137 -8.14 -9.77 -3.65
CA LEU A 137 -8.91 -9.47 -4.85
C LEU A 137 -9.91 -10.57 -5.22
N SER A 138 -9.93 -11.70 -4.49
CA SER A 138 -10.92 -12.76 -4.71
C SER A 138 -12.30 -12.41 -4.15
N TYR A 139 -12.39 -11.45 -3.22
CA TYR A 139 -13.66 -10.99 -2.64
C TYR A 139 -14.40 -9.96 -3.51
N PHE A 140 -13.75 -9.43 -4.55
CA PHE A 140 -14.41 -8.51 -5.48
C PHE A 140 -15.27 -9.29 -6.47
N ASP A 141 -16.59 -9.23 -6.31
CA ASP A 141 -17.54 -9.79 -7.27
C ASP A 141 -17.71 -8.85 -8.48
N ALA A 142 -16.66 -8.75 -9.30
CA ALA A 142 -16.61 -7.90 -10.49
C ALA A 142 -16.06 -8.65 -11.72
N PRO A 143 -16.74 -9.72 -12.18
CA PRO A 143 -16.29 -10.50 -13.34
C PRO A 143 -16.22 -9.63 -14.60
N GLN A 144 -15.12 -9.76 -15.36
CA GLN A 144 -14.82 -9.03 -16.60
C GLN A 144 -14.57 -7.53 -16.46
N GLN A 145 -14.37 -7.02 -15.25
CA GLN A 145 -14.08 -5.60 -15.01
C GLN A 145 -12.67 -5.43 -14.44
N THR A 146 -12.08 -4.26 -14.72
CA THR A 146 -10.81 -3.86 -14.13
C THR A 146 -11.06 -3.26 -12.75
N LEU A 147 -10.42 -3.81 -11.74
CA LEU A 147 -10.46 -3.30 -10.36
C LEU A 147 -9.53 -2.10 -10.22
N ASN A 148 -10.03 -0.97 -9.74
CA ASN A 148 -9.19 0.22 -9.52
C ASN A 148 -8.95 0.45 -8.02
N ILE A 149 -7.71 0.29 -7.56
CA ILE A 149 -7.32 0.50 -6.17
C ILE A 149 -6.40 1.70 -6.09
N THR A 150 -6.79 2.74 -5.35
CA THR A 150 -6.02 3.98 -5.21
C THR A 150 -5.74 4.28 -3.74
N LEU A 151 -4.47 4.48 -3.40
CA LEU A 151 -3.99 4.99 -2.13
C LEU A 151 -3.16 6.23 -2.40
N LEU A 152 -3.70 7.40 -2.06
CA LEU A 152 -3.09 8.70 -2.31
C LEU A 152 -2.82 9.40 -0.98
N GLN A 153 -1.55 9.75 -0.72
CA GLN A 153 -1.16 10.44 0.53
C GLN A 153 -1.54 9.66 1.80
N CYS A 154 -1.63 8.32 1.72
CA CYS A 154 -2.01 7.50 2.85
C CYS A 154 -0.80 7.22 3.75
N VAL A 155 -1.05 7.02 5.04
CA VAL A 155 -0.08 6.47 6.00
C VAL A 155 -0.43 5.00 6.22
N LEU A 156 0.51 4.11 5.93
CA LEU A 156 0.31 2.66 5.94
C LEU A 156 1.13 2.02 7.06
N MET A 157 0.50 1.21 7.90
CA MET A 157 1.23 0.28 8.77
C MET A 157 1.80 -0.91 7.98
N GLY A 158 1.13 -1.31 6.90
CA GLY A 158 1.50 -2.38 5.98
C GLY A 158 0.38 -2.61 4.97
N LEU A 159 0.71 -3.11 3.78
CA LEU A 159 -0.28 -3.40 2.74
C LEU A 159 0.10 -4.66 1.98
N ALA A 160 -0.79 -5.64 1.91
CA ALA A 160 -0.65 -6.81 1.06
C ALA A 160 -1.77 -6.86 0.03
N VAL A 161 -1.43 -6.94 -1.26
CA VAL A 161 -2.39 -7.09 -2.36
C VAL A 161 -2.30 -8.51 -2.89
N ARG A 162 -3.39 -9.28 -2.79
CA ARG A 162 -3.47 -10.66 -3.28
C ARG A 162 -4.28 -10.76 -4.56
N GLY A 163 -3.59 -11.03 -5.66
CA GLY A 163 -4.15 -11.24 -6.97
C GLY A 163 -5.04 -12.49 -7.06
N SER A 164 -6.18 -12.35 -7.73
CA SER A 164 -7.18 -13.40 -7.98
C SER A 164 -7.25 -13.86 -9.44
N GLY A 165 -6.37 -13.32 -10.30
CA GLY A 165 -6.43 -13.43 -11.75
C GLY A 165 -7.27 -12.33 -12.43
N ALA A 166 -7.90 -11.46 -11.65
CA ALA A 166 -8.62 -10.29 -12.17
C ALA A 166 -7.67 -9.21 -12.70
N CYS A 167 -8.11 -8.45 -13.71
CA CYS A 167 -7.39 -7.25 -14.17
C CYS A 167 -7.50 -6.16 -13.11
N VAL A 168 -6.38 -5.55 -12.72
CA VAL A 168 -6.35 -4.54 -11.65
C VAL A 168 -5.42 -3.38 -12.00
N HIS A 169 -5.81 -2.18 -11.60
CA HIS A 169 -4.97 -0.99 -11.53
C HIS A 169 -4.77 -0.61 -10.07
N VAL A 170 -3.60 -0.90 -9.53
CA VAL A 170 -3.18 -0.50 -8.18
C VAL A 170 -2.31 0.74 -8.29
N ASN A 171 -2.68 1.81 -7.58
CA ASN A 171 -1.91 3.03 -7.51
C ASN A 171 -1.63 3.43 -6.05
N VAL A 172 -0.37 3.44 -5.66
CA VAL A 172 0.13 3.92 -4.38
C VAL A 172 0.96 5.17 -4.64
N THR A 173 0.38 6.35 -4.44
CA THR A 173 1.03 7.63 -4.76
C THR A 173 1.23 8.47 -3.51
N SER A 174 2.41 9.07 -3.36
CA SER A 174 2.74 10.00 -2.27
C SER A 174 2.43 9.46 -0.87
N SER A 175 2.44 8.14 -0.72
CA SER A 175 2.05 7.47 0.53
C SER A 175 3.29 7.11 1.34
N MET A 176 3.09 6.81 2.62
CA MET A 176 4.17 6.54 3.55
C MET A 176 3.95 5.25 4.31
N MET A 177 5.02 4.54 4.63
CA MET A 177 4.99 3.33 5.44
C MET A 177 6.26 3.25 6.29
N ASP A 178 6.12 3.00 7.59
CA ASP A 178 7.26 2.99 8.53
C ASP A 178 7.41 1.72 9.38
N SER A 179 6.54 0.73 9.17
CA SER A 179 6.46 -0.44 10.05
C SER A 179 6.64 -1.77 9.32
N ALA A 180 5.68 -2.19 8.48
CA ALA A 180 5.72 -3.47 7.78
C ALA A 180 6.18 -3.31 6.32
N ALA A 181 5.68 -4.17 5.42
CA ALA A 181 6.05 -4.21 4.01
C ALA A 181 4.84 -3.96 3.09
N LEU A 182 5.16 -3.64 1.84
CA LEU A 182 4.22 -3.57 0.73
C LEU A 182 4.35 -4.85 -0.10
N ASP A 183 3.38 -5.74 0.06
CA ASP A 183 3.44 -7.08 -0.51
C ASP A 183 2.50 -7.20 -1.71
N PHE A 184 2.98 -7.83 -2.77
CA PHE A 184 2.19 -8.25 -3.91
C PHE A 184 2.32 -9.76 -4.10
N ARG A 185 1.18 -10.44 -4.12
CA ARG A 185 1.13 -11.90 -4.19
C ARG A 185 0.05 -12.40 -5.13
N GLY A 186 0.30 -13.51 -5.80
CA GLY A 186 -0.70 -14.23 -6.59
C GLY A 186 -0.81 -13.76 -8.04
N ASP A 187 -1.94 -14.11 -8.65
CA ASP A 187 -2.17 -13.95 -10.09
C ASP A 187 -2.80 -12.60 -10.40
N PHE A 188 -2.21 -11.85 -11.31
CA PHE A 188 -2.76 -10.59 -11.82
C PHE A 188 -3.22 -10.81 -13.26
N GLY A 189 -4.45 -10.39 -13.58
CA GLY A 189 -5.03 -10.56 -14.90
C GLY A 189 -4.25 -9.81 -15.99
N ALA A 190 -4.50 -10.14 -17.25
CA ALA A 190 -3.88 -9.45 -18.37
C ALA A 190 -4.17 -7.94 -18.33
N SER A 191 -3.23 -7.13 -18.82
CA SER A 191 -3.29 -5.66 -18.82
C SER A 191 -3.42 -5.03 -17.44
N SER A 192 -2.97 -5.71 -16.37
CA SER A 192 -2.94 -5.11 -15.03
C SER A 192 -1.86 -4.03 -14.94
N GLN A 193 -2.07 -3.05 -14.07
CA GLN A 193 -1.12 -1.99 -13.76
C GLN A 193 -0.89 -1.92 -12.26
N ILE A 194 0.35 -1.93 -11.83
CA ILE A 194 0.76 -1.67 -10.46
C ILE A 194 1.72 -0.50 -10.49
N LEU A 195 1.38 0.56 -9.77
CA LEU A 195 2.08 1.83 -9.80
C LEU A 195 2.37 2.28 -8.36
N VAL A 196 3.64 2.50 -8.03
CA VAL A 196 4.07 3.09 -6.76
C VAL A 196 4.93 4.30 -7.08
N VAL A 197 4.47 5.50 -6.70
CA VAL A 197 5.06 6.77 -7.14
C VAL A 197 5.24 7.75 -5.99
N GLY A 198 6.43 8.37 -5.91
CA GLY A 198 6.70 9.46 -4.98
C GLY A 198 6.45 9.10 -3.51
N SER A 199 6.50 7.81 -3.17
CA SER A 199 6.17 7.27 -1.86
C SER A 199 7.43 7.07 -1.02
N THR A 200 7.28 7.13 0.31
CA THR A 200 8.37 6.91 1.27
C THR A 200 8.08 5.65 2.10
N LEU A 201 8.76 4.57 1.79
CA LEU A 201 8.60 3.27 2.43
C LEU A 201 9.88 2.94 3.20
N SER A 202 9.84 3.00 4.52
CA SER A 202 11.02 2.83 5.38
C SER A 202 10.72 1.84 6.48
N THR A 203 11.16 0.60 6.34
CA THR A 203 10.77 -0.48 7.25
C THR A 203 11.97 -1.16 7.90
N THR A 204 11.74 -1.73 9.09
CA THR A 204 12.68 -2.64 9.76
C THR A 204 12.55 -4.09 9.28
N SER A 205 11.54 -4.40 8.46
CA SER A 205 11.37 -5.71 7.83
C SER A 205 12.51 -6.03 6.86
N ASP A 206 12.75 -7.32 6.62
CA ASP A 206 13.75 -7.82 5.66
C ASP A 206 13.64 -7.15 4.29
N HIS A 207 12.42 -6.76 3.89
CA HIS A 207 12.14 -6.09 2.63
C HIS A 207 11.10 -4.97 2.81
N ALA A 208 11.20 -3.93 1.99
CA ALA A 208 10.20 -2.85 1.95
C ALA A 208 9.08 -3.09 0.94
N ILE A 209 9.44 -3.55 -0.27
CA ILE A 209 8.48 -4.04 -1.27
C ILE A 209 8.78 -5.49 -1.57
N PHE A 210 7.78 -6.35 -1.46
CA PHE A 210 7.90 -7.78 -1.64
C PHE A 210 6.99 -8.32 -2.73
N PHE A 211 7.58 -9.01 -3.70
CA PHE A 211 6.88 -9.74 -4.73
C PHE A 211 7.10 -11.23 -4.50
N VAL A 212 6.09 -11.91 -3.97
CA VAL A 212 6.12 -13.33 -3.61
C VAL A 212 5.02 -14.09 -4.34
N ASP A 213 5.34 -15.20 -4.99
CA ASP A 213 4.40 -15.87 -5.89
C ASP A 213 3.73 -14.86 -6.85
N PHE A 214 4.50 -13.91 -7.39
CA PHE A 214 3.97 -12.78 -8.16
C PHE A 214 3.87 -13.12 -9.65
N PHE A 215 2.65 -13.25 -10.17
CA PHE A 215 2.40 -13.64 -11.56
C PHE A 215 1.65 -12.52 -12.32
N PRO A 216 2.38 -11.59 -12.97
CA PRO A 216 1.76 -10.58 -13.80
C PRO A 216 1.25 -11.20 -15.11
N GLY A 217 -0.03 -10.97 -15.43
CA GLY A 217 -0.62 -11.40 -16.70
C GLY A 217 -0.01 -10.68 -17.90
N ALA A 218 -0.30 -11.18 -19.11
CA ALA A 218 0.21 -10.58 -20.35
C ALA A 218 -0.13 -9.09 -20.47
N ASN A 219 0.79 -8.31 -21.03
CA ASN A 219 0.72 -6.86 -21.18
C ASN A 219 0.57 -6.07 -19.87
N SER A 220 0.93 -6.65 -18.72
CA SER A 220 0.84 -5.94 -17.44
C SER A 220 2.06 -5.06 -17.18
N THR A 221 1.87 -3.98 -16.43
CA THR A 221 2.93 -3.04 -16.09
C THR A 221 3.11 -2.90 -14.59
N LEU A 222 4.35 -2.95 -14.12
CA LEU A 222 4.74 -2.64 -12.76
C LEU A 222 5.73 -1.47 -12.80
N LEU A 223 5.40 -0.38 -12.12
CA LEU A 223 6.15 0.86 -12.16
C LEU A 223 6.45 1.33 -10.73
N LEU A 224 7.73 1.33 -10.37
CA LEU A 224 8.24 1.93 -9.14
C LEU A 224 8.99 3.21 -9.53
N LEU A 225 8.40 4.38 -9.32
CA LEU A 225 8.91 5.66 -9.81
C LEU A 225 9.14 6.66 -8.67
N ASP A 226 10.33 7.26 -8.63
CA ASP A 226 10.66 8.40 -7.77
C ASP A 226 10.34 8.17 -6.27
N ASN A 227 10.46 6.92 -5.79
CA ASN A 227 10.21 6.57 -4.39
C ASN A 227 11.49 6.62 -3.54
N SER A 228 11.33 6.75 -2.23
CA SER A 228 12.36 6.45 -1.24
C SER A 228 11.99 5.14 -0.55
N ILE A 229 12.76 4.07 -0.81
CA ILE A 229 12.47 2.71 -0.35
C ILE A 229 13.66 2.21 0.47
N GLU A 230 13.42 1.93 1.73
CA GLU A 230 14.41 1.46 2.70
C GLU A 230 13.88 0.20 3.39
N GLY A 231 14.60 -0.90 3.22
CA GLY A 231 14.35 -2.18 3.89
C GLY A 231 15.62 -2.71 4.55
N ASN A 232 15.49 -3.78 5.32
CA ASN A 232 16.63 -4.32 6.07
C ASN A 232 17.63 -5.03 5.14
N ARG A 233 17.24 -6.15 4.51
CA ARG A 233 18.07 -6.88 3.52
C ARG A 233 17.85 -6.38 2.11
N TYR A 234 16.62 -6.00 1.79
CA TYR A 234 16.22 -5.68 0.42
C TYR A 234 15.32 -4.44 0.37
N ALA A 235 15.60 -3.49 -0.53
CA ALA A 235 14.61 -2.43 -0.76
C ALA A 235 13.44 -2.99 -1.59
N VAL A 236 13.74 -3.69 -2.68
CA VAL A 236 12.77 -4.40 -3.52
C VAL A 236 13.19 -5.85 -3.68
N PHE A 237 12.28 -6.79 -3.39
CA PHE A 237 12.58 -8.21 -3.41
C PHE A 237 11.56 -9.01 -4.22
N PHE A 238 12.02 -9.65 -5.30
CA PHE A 238 11.28 -10.68 -6.02
C PHE A 238 11.82 -12.06 -5.61
N SER A 239 11.08 -12.79 -4.77
CA SER A 239 11.52 -14.09 -4.25
C SER A 239 11.48 -15.21 -5.28
N ASP A 240 10.67 -15.06 -6.31
CA ASP A 240 10.36 -16.09 -7.29
C ASP A 240 10.66 -15.63 -8.72
N ALA A 241 10.60 -16.57 -9.66
CA ALA A 241 10.77 -16.26 -11.07
C ALA A 241 9.61 -15.40 -11.58
N VAL A 242 9.90 -14.21 -12.10
CA VAL A 242 8.90 -13.32 -12.70
C VAL A 242 8.90 -13.46 -14.22
N VAL A 243 7.73 -13.67 -14.80
CA VAL A 243 7.54 -13.76 -16.26
C VAL A 243 6.96 -12.45 -16.78
N VAL A 244 7.69 -11.75 -17.63
CA VAL A 244 7.23 -10.50 -18.26
C VAL A 244 6.84 -10.77 -19.71
N ASP A 245 5.54 -10.85 -19.97
CA ASP A 245 4.96 -11.14 -21.29
C ASP A 245 4.33 -9.89 -21.90
N GLY A 246 4.99 -9.24 -22.87
CA GLY A 246 4.48 -8.07 -23.61
C GLY A 246 4.35 -6.75 -22.83
N GLY A 247 4.41 -6.83 -21.50
CA GLY A 247 4.34 -5.69 -20.58
C GLY A 247 5.72 -5.22 -20.09
N GLY A 248 5.78 -4.63 -18.89
CA GLY A 248 7.05 -4.11 -18.38
C GLY A 248 7.13 -3.96 -16.88
N ILE A 249 8.29 -4.26 -16.32
CA ILE A 249 8.65 -3.91 -14.94
C ILE A 249 9.69 -2.81 -15.01
N ILE A 250 9.41 -1.65 -14.42
CA ILE A 250 10.32 -0.50 -14.40
C ILE A 250 10.55 -0.07 -12.96
N VAL A 251 11.81 -0.01 -12.57
CA VAL A 251 12.27 0.62 -11.33
C VAL A 251 13.11 1.82 -11.72
N ARG A 252 12.57 3.03 -11.59
CA ARG A 252 13.22 4.26 -12.09
C ARG A 252 13.17 5.43 -11.11
N GLY A 253 14.27 6.16 -10.99
CA GLY A 253 14.30 7.41 -10.22
C GLY A 253 14.23 7.22 -8.70
N ASN A 254 14.28 5.99 -8.21
CA ASN A 254 14.11 5.69 -6.79
C ASN A 254 15.41 5.85 -6.02
N THR A 255 15.29 6.12 -4.72
CA THR A 255 16.34 5.87 -3.73
C THR A 255 16.05 4.54 -3.05
N LEU A 256 16.94 3.56 -3.20
CA LEU A 256 16.77 2.18 -2.76
C LEU A 256 17.86 1.83 -1.75
N ILE A 257 17.49 1.58 -0.50
CA ILE A 257 18.41 1.39 0.63
C ILE A 257 18.19 0.01 1.24
N ALA A 258 19.27 -0.75 1.42
CA ALA A 258 19.31 -1.91 2.30
C ALA A 258 20.21 -1.56 3.50
N THR A 259 19.69 -1.70 4.71
CA THR A 259 20.37 -1.24 5.93
C THR A 259 21.23 -2.31 6.62
N GLU A 260 20.99 -3.59 6.36
CA GLU A 260 21.81 -4.67 6.92
C GLU A 260 23.21 -4.64 6.32
N GLU A 261 24.23 -4.89 7.16
CA GLU A 261 25.64 -4.98 6.73
C GLU A 261 26.11 -6.46 6.70
N ASP A 262 25.20 -7.39 6.37
CA ASP A 262 25.40 -8.84 6.51
C ASP A 262 26.14 -9.45 5.31
N GLU A 263 27.48 -9.30 5.31
CA GLU A 263 28.46 -10.01 4.47
C GLU A 263 28.14 -10.22 2.97
N GLY A 264 27.34 -9.34 2.36
CA GLY A 264 27.17 -9.26 0.90
C GLY A 264 25.97 -10.00 0.32
N VAL A 265 24.93 -10.30 1.12
CA VAL A 265 23.63 -10.80 0.62
C VAL A 265 22.59 -9.70 0.44
N GLU A 266 22.77 -8.57 1.13
CA GLU A 266 21.90 -7.41 1.06
C GLU A 266 21.92 -6.78 -0.34
N SER A 267 20.75 -6.36 -0.83
CA SER A 267 20.62 -5.82 -2.19
C SER A 267 19.57 -4.72 -2.29
N SER A 268 19.84 -3.64 -3.03
CA SER A 268 18.79 -2.64 -3.30
C SER A 268 17.64 -3.26 -4.11
N VAL A 269 17.95 -4.03 -5.16
CA VAL A 269 16.96 -4.83 -5.90
C VAL A 269 17.43 -6.28 -5.97
N TYR A 270 16.68 -7.20 -5.39
CA TYR A 270 16.92 -8.62 -5.54
C TYR A 270 15.87 -9.23 -6.47
N VAL A 271 16.32 -10.03 -7.44
CA VAL A 271 15.45 -10.79 -8.34
C VAL A 271 15.92 -12.22 -8.44
N TYR A 272 15.07 -13.18 -8.07
CA TYR A 272 15.43 -14.59 -8.15
C TYR A 272 15.69 -15.03 -9.60
N ALA A 273 14.71 -14.84 -10.48
CA ALA A 273 14.86 -15.07 -11.92
C ALA A 273 13.89 -14.19 -12.71
N VAL A 274 14.24 -13.87 -13.97
CA VAL A 274 13.36 -13.11 -14.89
C VAL A 274 13.31 -13.82 -16.23
N ASP A 275 12.09 -14.06 -16.73
CA ASP A 275 11.83 -14.59 -18.06
C ASP A 275 11.06 -13.53 -18.88
N VAL A 276 11.69 -12.99 -19.92
CA VAL A 276 11.14 -11.89 -20.71
C VAL A 276 10.74 -12.39 -22.10
N ARG A 277 9.48 -12.14 -22.49
CA ARG A 277 8.90 -12.64 -23.75
C ARG A 277 8.02 -11.61 -24.43
N ASN A 278 7.76 -11.82 -25.72
CA ASN A 278 6.82 -11.03 -26.54
C ASN A 278 7.03 -9.50 -26.47
N SER A 279 8.29 -9.06 -26.49
CA SER A 279 8.69 -7.63 -26.35
C SER A 279 8.46 -7.04 -24.95
N GLY A 280 8.27 -7.90 -23.94
CA GLY A 280 8.32 -7.48 -22.55
C GLY A 280 9.70 -6.92 -22.17
N TYR A 281 9.78 -6.23 -21.04
CA TYR A 281 11.05 -5.69 -20.54
C TYR A 281 11.09 -5.57 -19.03
N PHE A 282 12.28 -5.71 -18.46
CA PHE A 282 12.58 -5.44 -17.06
C PHE A 282 13.69 -4.41 -17.03
N ASP A 283 13.41 -3.22 -16.49
CA ASP A 283 14.29 -2.07 -16.54
C ASP A 283 14.55 -1.50 -15.15
N VAL A 284 15.81 -1.20 -14.85
CA VAL A 284 16.26 -0.62 -13.60
C VAL A 284 17.23 0.52 -13.93
N GLU A 285 16.72 1.75 -13.96
CA GLU A 285 17.50 2.89 -14.44
C GLU A 285 17.36 4.14 -13.56
N ASN A 286 18.41 4.97 -13.54
CA ASN A 286 18.43 6.24 -12.80
C ASN A 286 18.05 6.14 -11.31
N ASN A 287 18.34 5.01 -10.66
CA ASN A 287 18.12 4.85 -9.21
C ASN A 287 19.40 5.18 -8.43
N THR A 288 19.23 5.75 -7.24
CA THR A 288 20.27 5.83 -6.22
C THR A 288 20.19 4.56 -5.37
N MET A 289 21.23 3.73 -5.38
CA MET A 289 21.25 2.44 -4.67
C MET A 289 22.30 2.45 -3.56
N ILE A 290 21.89 2.11 -2.34
CA ILE A 290 22.74 2.05 -1.15
C ILE A 290 22.56 0.68 -0.51
N ALA A 291 23.42 -0.27 -0.86
CA ALA A 291 23.43 -1.65 -0.38
C ALA A 291 24.78 -2.32 -0.73
N GLY A 292 25.09 -3.48 -0.17
CA GLY A 292 26.21 -4.32 -0.60
C GLY A 292 26.12 -4.70 -2.08
N ASN A 293 24.92 -5.01 -2.58
CA ASN A 293 24.64 -5.21 -3.99
C ASN A 293 23.61 -4.21 -4.50
N GLY A 294 23.86 -3.53 -5.63
CA GLY A 294 22.84 -2.67 -6.24
C GLY A 294 21.67 -3.49 -6.79
N VAL A 295 21.95 -4.32 -7.78
CA VAL A 295 20.98 -5.27 -8.35
C VAL A 295 21.59 -6.67 -8.29
N TYR A 296 20.86 -7.62 -7.71
CA TYR A 296 21.27 -9.02 -7.59
C TYR A 296 20.27 -9.93 -8.31
N LEU A 297 20.76 -10.66 -9.32
CA LEU A 297 19.97 -11.57 -10.16
C LEU A 297 20.62 -12.95 -10.17
N ILE A 298 19.92 -14.00 -9.71
CA ILE A 298 20.49 -15.36 -9.58
C ILE A 298 20.55 -16.12 -10.91
N GLY A 299 19.55 -15.94 -11.78
CA GLY A 299 19.51 -16.53 -13.13
C GLY A 299 18.74 -17.83 -13.22
#